data_AF-A0A2G6LGB3-F1
#
_entry.id   AF-A0A2G6LGB3-F1
#
_cell.length_a   1.000
_cell.length_b   1.000
_cell.length_c   1.000
_cell.angle_alpha   90.00
_cell.angle_beta   90.00
_cell.angle_gamma   90.00
#
_symmetry.space_group_name_H-M   'P 1'
#
loop_
_entity.id
_entity.type
_entity.pdbx_description
1 polymer ?
#
loop_
_entity_poly.entity_id
_entity_poly.type
_entity_poly.pdbx_seq_one_letter_code
_entity_poly.pdbx_strand_id
1 'polypeptide(L)' 'MPQPQSLDNRFEAFVQALPTDYSEQAYEFKAFARSRKTKSPQQLLELVMLYCGLDLSLRSCAGEVAHRQGYLSDMGVKKD' A
#
# COMPACT_ATOMS: atom_id res chain seq x y z
N MET A 1 26.88 12.17 -14.83
CA MET A 1 25.59 12.17 -14.12
C MET A 1 25.13 10.71 -14.04
N PRO A 2 25.03 10.08 -12.86
CA PRO A 2 24.45 8.75 -12.78
C PRO A 2 22.99 8.85 -13.27
N GLN A 3 22.61 7.95 -14.17
CA GLN A 3 21.23 7.86 -14.64
C GLN A 3 20.32 7.68 -13.41
N PRO A 4 19.19 8.41 -13.32
CA PRO A 4 18.24 8.17 -12.25
C PRO A 4 17.86 6.70 -12.34
N GLN A 5 18.14 5.94 -11.27
CA GLN A 5 17.69 4.56 -11.16
C GLN A 5 16.20 4.57 -11.45
N SER A 6 15.79 3.94 -12.55
CA SER A 6 14.38 3.84 -12.91
C SER A 6 13.64 3.35 -11.67
N LEU A 7 12.68 4.15 -11.21
CA LEU A 7 11.84 3.82 -10.05
C LEU A 7 11.11 2.49 -10.28
N ASP A 8 10.98 2.06 -11.54
CA ASP A 8 10.32 0.82 -11.95
C ASP A 8 11.01 -0.42 -11.34
N ASN A 9 12.33 -0.43 -11.19
CA ASN A 9 13.04 -1.62 -10.70
C ASN A 9 12.93 -1.83 -9.18
N ARG A 10 12.54 -0.82 -8.39
CA ARG A 10 12.47 -0.93 -6.93
C ARG A 10 11.31 -1.83 -6.48
N PHE A 11 10.20 -1.79 -7.23
CA PHE A 11 9.06 -2.62 -6.93
C PHE A 11 9.35 -4.10 -7.24
N GLU A 12 9.92 -4.39 -8.40
CA GLU A 12 10.30 -5.77 -8.77
C GLU A 12 11.31 -6.38 -7.79
N ALA A 13 12.35 -5.62 -7.42
CA ALA A 13 13.33 -6.06 -6.42
C ALA A 13 12.68 -6.34 -5.05
N PHE A 14 11.69 -5.53 -4.66
CA PHE A 14 10.93 -5.75 -3.43
C PHE A 14 10.09 -7.03 -3.51
N VAL A 15 9.38 -7.26 -4.63
CA VAL A 15 8.57 -8.47 -4.84
C VAL A 15 9.44 -9.72 -4.82
N GLN A 16 10.64 -9.67 -5.39
CA GLN A 16 11.58 -10.81 -5.35
C GLN A 16 12.08 -11.13 -3.94
N ALA A 17 12.04 -10.18 -3.00
CA ALA A 17 12.40 -10.41 -1.61
C ALA A 17 11.25 -10.97 -0.76
N LEU A 18 10.01 -11.00 -1.30
CA LEU A 18 8.86 -11.55 -0.59
C LEU A 18 8.85 -13.09 -0.61
N PRO A 19 8.14 -13.72 0.35
CA PRO A 19 7.87 -15.14 0.31
C PRO A 19 7.21 -15.55 -1.01
N THR A 20 7.52 -16.74 -1.53
CA THR A 20 6.97 -17.25 -2.79
C THR A 20 5.45 -17.40 -2.79
N ASP A 21 4.86 -17.56 -1.62
CA ASP A 21 3.42 -17.76 -1.37
C ASP A 21 2.70 -16.47 -0.94
N TYR A 22 3.35 -15.29 -1.00
CA TYR A 22 2.78 -14.03 -0.50
C TYR A 22 1.39 -13.72 -1.11
N SER A 23 1.17 -14.07 -2.38
CA SER A 23 -0.11 -13.86 -3.05
C SER A 23 -1.21 -14.72 -2.45
N GLU A 24 -0.90 -15.99 -2.11
CA GLU A 24 -1.84 -16.94 -1.51
C GLU A 24 -2.19 -16.51 -0.10
N GLN A 25 -1.18 -16.13 0.70
CA GLN A 25 -1.38 -15.56 2.03
C GLN A 25 -2.28 -14.33 1.97
N ALA A 26 -2.06 -13.42 1.02
CA ALA A 26 -2.86 -12.21 0.90
C ALA A 26 -4.37 -12.52 0.64
N TYR A 27 -4.67 -13.58 -0.11
CA TYR A 27 -6.04 -14.06 -0.29
C TYR A 27 -6.59 -14.71 0.98
N GLU A 28 -5.81 -15.55 1.67
CA GLU A 28 -6.20 -16.20 2.94
C GLU A 28 -6.56 -15.18 4.02
N PHE A 29 -5.75 -14.12 4.16
CA PHE A 29 -6.00 -13.01 5.09
C PHE A 29 -7.15 -12.09 4.67
N LYS A 30 -7.85 -12.38 3.56
CA LYS A 30 -8.97 -11.58 3.05
C LYS A 30 -8.60 -10.10 2.84
N ALA A 31 -7.33 -9.81 2.53
CA ALA A 31 -6.85 -8.44 2.31
C ALA A 31 -7.61 -7.73 1.15
N PHE A 32 -8.30 -8.51 0.30
CA PHE A 32 -9.08 -8.08 -0.87
C PHE A 32 -10.59 -8.00 -0.66
N ALA A 33 -11.12 -8.26 0.54
CA ALA A 33 -12.56 -8.47 0.72
C ALA A 33 -13.45 -7.26 0.37
N ARG A 34 -12.90 -6.06 0.21
CA ARG A 34 -13.67 -4.83 -0.08
C ARG A 34 -13.20 -4.04 -1.31
N SER A 35 -12.16 -4.46 -2.02
CA SER A 35 -11.58 -3.61 -3.05
C SER A 35 -12.32 -3.74 -4.39
N ARG A 36 -13.20 -2.78 -4.69
CA ARG A 36 -13.93 -2.78 -5.98
C ARG A 36 -13.04 -2.54 -7.21
N LYS A 37 -11.87 -1.92 -7.06
CA LYS A 37 -11.02 -1.45 -8.18
C LYS A 37 -9.68 -2.19 -8.33
N THR A 38 -9.13 -2.76 -7.26
CA THR A 38 -7.89 -3.56 -7.34
C THR A 38 -8.23 -5.02 -7.60
N LYS A 39 -7.57 -5.62 -8.60
CA LYS A 39 -7.93 -6.94 -9.14
C LYS A 39 -6.98 -8.05 -8.70
N SER A 40 -5.82 -7.71 -8.13
CA SER A 40 -4.82 -8.68 -7.69
C SER A 40 -4.04 -8.21 -6.45
N PRO A 41 -3.40 -9.15 -5.71
CA PRO A 41 -2.50 -8.82 -4.61
C PRO A 41 -1.34 -7.94 -4.97
N GLN A 42 -0.77 -8.16 -6.15
CA GLN A 42 0.31 -7.33 -6.66
C GLN A 42 -0.15 -5.88 -6.86
N GLN A 43 -1.32 -5.65 -7.46
CA GLN A 43 -1.85 -4.29 -7.65
C GLN A 43 -2.12 -3.56 -6.33
N LEU A 44 -2.61 -4.27 -5.31
CA LEU A 44 -2.77 -3.69 -3.98
C LEU A 44 -1.41 -3.34 -3.37
N LEU A 45 -0.43 -4.22 -3.50
CA LEU A 45 0.91 -4.01 -3.00
C LEU A 45 1.60 -2.82 -3.68
N GLU A 46 1.48 -2.69 -5.00
CA GLU A 46 1.93 -1.52 -5.76
C GLU A 46 1.30 -0.24 -5.22
N LEU A 47 -0.02 -0.24 -5.02
CA LEU A 47 -0.74 0.92 -4.50
C LEU A 47 -0.28 1.29 -3.07
N VAL A 48 -0.07 0.29 -2.20
CA VAL A 48 0.45 0.50 -0.85
C VAL A 48 1.88 1.04 -0.90
N MET A 49 2.72 0.56 -1.81
CA MET A 49 4.08 1.06 -1.98
C MET A 49 4.10 2.49 -2.52
N LEU A 50 3.19 2.85 -3.42
CA LEU A 50 3.04 4.22 -3.90
C LEU A 50 2.53 5.16 -2.81
N TYR A 51 1.48 4.76 -2.09
CA TYR A 51 0.82 5.60 -1.09
C TYR A 51 1.58 5.68 0.23
N CYS A 52 1.99 4.52 0.77
CA CYS A 52 2.72 4.46 2.02
C CYS A 52 4.22 4.49 1.76
N GLY A 53 4.73 3.62 0.89
CA GLY A 53 6.17 3.33 0.75
C GLY A 53 7.04 4.50 0.31
N LEU A 54 6.70 5.09 -0.85
CA LEU A 54 7.53 6.01 -1.61
C LEU A 54 7.24 7.48 -1.32
N ASP A 55 6.04 7.83 -0.87
CA ASP A 55 5.66 9.20 -0.54
C ASP A 55 5.79 9.50 0.96
N LEU A 56 6.98 10.00 1.34
CA LEU A 56 7.28 10.40 2.71
C LEU A 56 6.37 11.53 3.20
N SER A 57 5.95 12.43 2.32
CA SER A 57 5.13 13.58 2.68
C SER A 57 3.71 13.14 3.05
N LEU A 58 3.15 12.22 2.28
CA LEU A 58 1.83 11.66 2.52
C LEU A 58 1.81 10.77 3.76
N ARG A 59 2.84 9.96 3.96
CA ARG A 59 2.99 9.12 5.16
C ARG A 59 3.09 9.98 6.42
N SER A 60 3.87 11.06 6.39
CA SER A 60 4.01 12.00 7.51
C SER A 60 2.70 12.73 7.81
N CYS A 61 2.01 13.18 6.76
CA CYS A 61 0.70 13.82 6.89
C CYS A 61 -0.34 12.87 7.48
N ALA A 62 -0.45 11.64 6.96
CA ALA A 62 -1.38 10.63 7.47
C ALA A 62 -1.08 10.27 8.93
N GLY A 63 0.21 10.17 9.30
CA GLY A 63 0.63 9.93 10.68
C GLY A 63 0.23 11.06 11.63
N GLU A 64 0.49 12.31 11.25
CA GLU A 64 0.08 13.50 12.03
C GLU A 64 -1.44 13.60 12.17
N VAL A 65 -2.19 13.33 11.10
CA VAL A 65 -3.66 13.37 11.11
C VAL A 65 -4.21 12.28 12.03
N ALA A 66 -3.71 11.05 11.94
CA ALA A 66 -4.13 9.95 12.81
C ALA A 66 -3.78 10.23 14.28
N HIS A 67 -2.61 10.84 14.54
CA HIS A 67 -2.21 11.26 15.88
C HIS A 67 -3.17 12.31 16.46
N ARG A 68 -3.61 13.26 15.65
CA ARG A 68 -4.49 14.37 16.08
C ARG A 68 -5.96 13.98 16.19
N GLN A 69 -6.47 13.14 15.29
CA GLN A 69 -7.90 12.85 15.15
C GLN A 69 -8.31 11.50 15.77
N GLY A 70 -7.34 10.72 16.25
CA GLY A 70 -7.57 9.34 16.65
C GLY A 70 -7.72 8.42 15.44
N TYR A 71 -7.70 7.10 15.67
CA TYR A 71 -7.91 6.12 14.61
C TYR A 71 -9.26 6.38 13.93
N LEU A 72 -9.25 6.47 12.59
CA LEU A 72 -10.47 6.40 11.80
C LEU A 72 -11.14 5.06 12.09
N SER A 73 -12.26 5.09 12.81
CA SER A 73 -13.07 3.89 13.00
C SER A 73 -13.72 3.49 11.68
N ASP A 74 -14.09 2.21 11.55
CA ASP A 74 -14.82 1.71 10.38
C ASP A 74 -16.14 2.47 10.09
N MET A 75 -16.61 3.27 11.05
CA MET A 75 -17.81 4.12 10.95
C MET A 75 -17.50 5.60 10.63
N GLY A 76 -16.22 5.97 10.52
CA GLY A 76 -15.76 7.35 10.30
C GLY A 76 -15.95 7.86 8.87
N VAL A 77 -16.08 6.96 7.89
CA VAL A 77 -16.35 7.33 6.50
C VAL A 77 -17.86 7.43 6.30
N LYS A 78 -18.41 8.62 6.49
CA LYS A 78 -19.79 8.94 6.09
C LYS A 78 -19.80 9.26 4.60
N LYS A 79 -20.66 8.58 3.86
CA LYS A 79 -21.00 8.94 2.48
C LYS A 79 -22.05 10.02 2.56
N ASP A 80 -21.71 11.24 2.17
CA ASP A 80 -22.70 12.26 1.81
C ASP A 80 -23.37 11.90 0.48
#